data_AF-A0A3N4UWM9-F1
#
_entry.id   AF-A0A3N4UWM9-F1
#
_cell.length_a   1.000
_cell.length_b   1.000
_cell.length_c   1.000
_cell.angle_alpha   90.00
_cell.angle_beta   90.00
_cell.angle_gamma   90.00
#
_symmetry.space_group_name_H-M   'P 1'
#
loop_
_entity.id
_entity.type
_entity.pdbx_description
1 polymer ?
#
loop_
_entity_poly.entity_id
_entity_poly.type
_entity_poly.pdbx_seq_one_letter_code
_entity_poly.pdbx_strand_id
1 'polypeptide(L)'
;MNKYLITLCAIGALTLSPVCQAQFGGMLGGMLGGKKSEASADLGAQQDQLVRRYVAAGKDVLTANGHFADALGIKAQAVNASATSDSLSAKDIEAQDKVISADAAAVSEALKSGAKLKDAEAKAKYAQGLVALASGVKKYVDMRNDAQGFASGLSSISPLQMGKLQAGAYIVKTLPSSVTNLTSVLHSAVDFAKSNGVEVPKDATSLL
;
A
#
# COMPACT_ATOMS: atom_id res chain seq x y z
N MET A 1 15.72 -36.56 -19.71
CA MET A 1 16.68 -35.73 -20.47
C MET A 1 15.90 -34.50 -20.94
N ASN A 2 16.13 -33.23 -20.63
CA ASN A 2 17.18 -32.39 -20.02
C ASN A 2 16.46 -31.03 -19.76
N LYS A 3 16.80 -30.08 -18.89
CA LYS A 3 17.84 -29.84 -17.88
C LYS A 3 17.38 -28.59 -17.10
N TYR A 4 17.66 -28.55 -15.80
CA TYR A 4 17.46 -27.41 -14.90
C TYR A 4 18.36 -26.22 -15.27
N LEU A 5 17.84 -24.99 -15.15
CA LEU A 5 18.65 -23.77 -15.00
C LEU A 5 18.05 -22.92 -13.88
N ILE A 6 18.54 -23.18 -12.67
CA ILE A 6 18.44 -22.31 -11.50
C ILE A 6 19.66 -21.39 -11.56
N THR A 7 19.45 -20.11 -11.84
CA THR A 7 20.52 -19.10 -11.76
C THR A 7 20.61 -18.60 -10.33
N LEU A 8 21.62 -19.11 -9.63
CA LEU A 8 22.09 -18.70 -8.32
C LEU A 8 23.13 -17.59 -8.54
N CYS A 9 22.86 -16.35 -8.15
CA CYS A 9 23.86 -15.27 -8.16
C CYS A 9 24.18 -14.81 -6.73
N ALA A 10 25.28 -15.40 -6.26
CA ALA A 10 26.31 -14.97 -5.31
C ALA A 10 26.10 -13.70 -4.45
N ILE A 11 26.30 -13.93 -3.15
CA ILE A 11 26.69 -13.01 -2.09
C ILE A 11 28.06 -12.39 -2.40
N GLY A 12 28.22 -11.07 -2.19
CA GLY A 12 29.53 -10.44 -2.22
C GLY A 12 29.55 -8.95 -1.85
N ALA A 13 30.37 -8.65 -0.83
CA ALA A 13 31.00 -7.37 -0.47
C ALA A 13 30.20 -6.33 0.34
N LEU A 14 30.47 -6.36 1.65
CA LEU A 14 30.52 -5.20 2.54
C LEU A 14 31.27 -4.03 1.87
N THR A 15 30.58 -2.91 1.70
CA THR A 15 31.22 -1.60 1.60
C THR A 15 30.54 -0.67 2.60
N LEU A 16 31.30 -0.25 3.60
CA LEU A 16 30.98 0.89 4.44
C LEU A 16 30.98 2.13 3.55
N SER A 17 29.88 2.88 3.53
CA SER A 17 29.82 4.22 2.96
C SER A 17 29.17 5.17 3.98
N PRO A 18 29.66 6.42 4.04
CA PRO A 18 29.54 7.28 5.21
C PRO A 18 28.14 7.85 5.40
N VAL A 19 27.82 8.08 6.67
CA VAL A 19 26.66 8.82 7.15
C VAL A 19 26.69 10.22 6.55
N CYS A 20 25.92 10.47 5.50
CA CYS A 20 25.61 11.83 5.08
C CYS A 20 24.69 12.47 6.14
N GLN A 21 25.30 13.16 7.11
CA GLN A 21 24.62 14.19 7.89
C GLN A 21 24.32 15.39 6.97
N ALA A 22 23.15 15.38 6.33
CA ALA A 22 22.64 16.57 5.64
C ALA A 22 21.96 17.50 6.67
N GLN A 23 22.75 18.46 7.17
CA GLN A 23 22.37 19.79 7.64
C GLN A 23 21.03 19.94 8.39
N PHE A 24 21.03 19.55 9.67
CA PHE A 24 20.19 20.20 10.68
C PHE A 24 20.76 21.58 11.04
N GLY A 25 20.82 22.49 10.06
CA GLY A 25 21.54 23.76 10.14
C GLY A 25 20.77 24.98 9.62
N GLY A 26 19.44 24.88 9.47
CA GLY A 26 18.60 25.96 8.94
C GLY A 26 17.44 26.40 9.82
N MET A 27 17.25 25.80 11.01
CA MET A 27 16.03 26.00 11.81
C MET A 27 15.98 27.34 12.59
N LEU A 28 16.96 28.23 12.46
CA LEU A 28 17.07 29.44 13.31
C LEU A 28 17.46 30.73 12.55
N GLY A 29 16.98 30.91 11.31
CA GLY A 29 17.36 32.09 10.50
C GLY A 29 16.24 32.79 9.72
N GLY A 30 14.98 32.34 9.79
CA GLY A 30 13.90 32.84 8.92
C GLY A 30 12.81 33.70 9.58
N MET A 31 12.95 34.04 10.86
CA MET A 31 11.96 34.84 11.60
C MET A 31 12.14 36.35 11.33
N LEU A 32 12.02 36.77 10.07
CA LEU A 32 11.95 38.20 9.73
C LEU A 32 11.36 38.41 8.32
N GLY A 33 10.05 38.66 8.29
CA GLY A 33 9.41 39.52 7.30
C GLY A 33 9.01 38.88 5.96
N GLY A 34 7.71 38.60 5.81
CA GLY A 34 7.10 38.45 4.48
C GLY A 34 5.85 37.59 4.46
N LYS A 35 4.66 38.19 4.63
CA LYS A 35 3.38 37.56 4.27
C LYS A 35 3.40 37.18 2.78
N LYS A 36 3.34 35.87 2.49
CA LYS A 36 2.66 35.17 1.36
C LYS A 36 3.51 34.00 0.84
N SER A 37 2.92 32.79 0.84
CA SER A 37 3.33 31.53 0.17
C SER A 37 3.86 30.37 1.02
N GLU A 38 3.44 30.21 2.28
CA GLU A 38 3.80 29.01 3.09
C GLU A 38 2.81 27.82 2.95
N ALA A 39 1.55 28.05 2.58
CA ALA A 39 0.57 26.97 2.51
C ALA A 39 0.86 25.92 1.41
N SER A 40 1.52 26.29 0.31
CA SER A 40 1.78 25.36 -0.81
C SER A 40 3.04 24.52 -0.67
N ALA A 41 4.04 24.99 0.09
CA ALA A 41 5.25 24.21 0.36
C ALA A 41 4.93 23.05 1.33
N ASP A 42 4.08 23.32 2.32
CA ASP A 42 3.59 22.32 3.27
C ASP A 42 2.69 21.27 2.60
N LEU A 43 1.75 21.69 1.74
CA LEU A 43 0.90 20.75 0.99
C LEU A 43 1.67 19.85 0.02
N GLY A 44 2.76 20.34 -0.60
CA GLY A 44 3.63 19.50 -1.42
C GLY A 44 4.23 18.35 -0.61
N ALA A 45 4.82 18.66 0.54
CA ALA A 45 5.40 17.65 1.43
C ALA A 45 4.33 16.69 2.00
N GLN A 46 3.15 17.20 2.35
CA GLN A 46 2.03 16.38 2.80
C GLN A 46 1.55 15.43 1.71
N GLN A 47 1.47 15.86 0.45
CA GLN A 47 1.20 14.98 -0.67
C GLN A 47 2.26 13.88 -0.77
N ASP A 48 3.54 14.22 -0.74
CA ASP A 48 4.61 13.23 -0.90
C ASP A 48 4.56 12.18 0.20
N GLN A 49 4.31 12.59 1.44
CA GLN A 49 4.07 11.67 2.56
C GLN A 49 2.83 10.80 2.32
N LEU A 50 1.71 11.40 1.90
CA LEU A 50 0.46 10.70 1.64
C LEU A 50 0.64 9.66 0.53
N VAL A 51 1.33 10.01 -0.55
CA VAL A 51 1.64 9.12 -1.67
C VAL A 51 2.51 7.95 -1.22
N ARG A 52 3.58 8.20 -0.47
CA ARG A 52 4.43 7.12 0.05
C ARG A 52 3.67 6.17 0.96
N ARG A 53 2.88 6.70 1.89
CA ARG A 53 2.06 5.90 2.80
C ARG A 53 1.01 5.09 2.05
N TYR A 54 0.33 5.70 1.07
CA TYR A 54 -0.68 5.03 0.24
C TYR A 54 -0.08 3.87 -0.55
N VAL A 55 1.06 4.10 -1.21
CA VAL A 55 1.73 3.08 -2.02
C VAL A 55 2.29 1.96 -1.14
N ALA A 56 2.80 2.29 0.05
CA ALA A 56 3.25 1.31 1.03
C ALA A 56 2.09 0.45 1.57
N ALA A 57 0.91 1.04 1.78
CA ALA A 57 -0.30 0.28 2.13
C ALA A 57 -0.71 -0.65 0.98
N GLY A 58 -0.72 -0.15 -0.25
CA GLY A 58 -1.02 -0.95 -1.44
C GLY A 58 -0.06 -2.13 -1.65
N LYS A 59 1.23 -1.97 -1.32
CA LYS A 59 2.22 -3.07 -1.35
C LYS A 59 1.87 -4.22 -0.42
N ASP A 60 1.40 -3.92 0.79
CA ASP A 60 0.97 -4.95 1.73
C ASP A 60 -0.25 -5.70 1.18
N VAL A 61 -1.21 -4.99 0.57
CA VAL A 61 -2.39 -5.61 -0.06
C VAL A 61 -1.98 -6.50 -1.24
N LEU A 62 -1.03 -6.07 -2.07
CA LEU A 62 -0.51 -6.88 -3.17
C LEU A 62 0.24 -8.12 -2.65
N THR A 63 1.01 -7.97 -1.57
CA THR A 63 1.67 -9.09 -0.88
C THR A 63 0.63 -10.08 -0.37
N ALA A 64 -0.47 -9.58 0.20
CA ALA A 64 -1.59 -10.41 0.62
C ALA A 64 -2.23 -11.17 -0.55
N ASN A 65 -2.49 -10.48 -1.65
CA ASN A 65 -3.04 -11.08 -2.86
C ASN A 65 -2.12 -12.16 -3.44
N GLY A 66 -0.81 -11.95 -3.41
CA GLY A 66 0.17 -12.98 -3.77
C GLY A 66 0.07 -14.23 -2.89
N HIS A 67 -0.04 -14.04 -1.58
CA HIS A 67 -0.24 -15.16 -0.65
C HIS A 67 -1.57 -15.88 -0.83
N PHE A 68 -2.67 -15.15 -1.08
CA PHE A 68 -3.95 -15.76 -1.40
C PHE A 68 -3.90 -16.50 -2.74
N ALA A 69 -3.21 -15.94 -3.73
CA ALA A 69 -3.04 -16.55 -5.02
C ALA A 69 -2.27 -17.88 -4.93
N ASP A 70 -1.15 -17.90 -4.20
CA ASP A 70 -0.39 -19.11 -3.88
C ASP A 70 -1.28 -20.15 -3.19
N ALA A 71 -2.01 -19.74 -2.15
CA ALA A 71 -2.86 -20.62 -1.35
C ALA A 71 -4.03 -21.22 -2.13
N LEU A 72 -4.62 -20.45 -3.04
CA LEU A 72 -5.77 -20.84 -3.85
C LEU A 72 -5.36 -21.47 -5.20
N GLY A 73 -4.07 -21.41 -5.54
CA GLY A 73 -3.54 -21.91 -6.82
C GLY A 73 -3.94 -21.07 -8.04
N ILE A 74 -4.18 -19.77 -7.85
CA ILE A 74 -4.48 -18.81 -8.93
C ILE A 74 -3.25 -17.96 -9.24
N LYS A 75 -3.22 -17.28 -10.40
CA LYS A 75 -2.12 -16.40 -10.76
C LYS A 75 -2.33 -15.00 -10.16
N ALA A 76 -1.37 -14.52 -9.37
CA ALA A 76 -1.32 -13.12 -8.97
C ALA A 76 -0.83 -12.24 -10.12
N GLN A 77 -1.35 -11.01 -10.21
CA GLN A 77 -0.75 -10.00 -11.09
C GLN A 77 0.49 -9.40 -10.41
N ALA A 78 1.58 -9.27 -11.16
CA ALA A 78 2.79 -8.64 -10.65
C ALA A 78 2.68 -7.10 -10.74
N VAL A 79 3.09 -6.39 -9.68
CA VAL A 79 3.21 -4.92 -9.69
C VAL A 79 4.68 -4.52 -9.63
N ASN A 80 5.07 -3.59 -10.50
CA ASN A 80 6.31 -2.82 -10.36
C ASN A 80 6.16 -1.79 -9.23
N ALA A 81 6.36 -2.23 -7.99
CA ALA A 81 6.19 -1.38 -6.82
C ALA A 81 7.51 -0.69 -6.41
N SER A 82 8.09 0.11 -7.30
CA SER A 82 9.19 1.02 -6.93
C SER A 82 8.61 2.25 -6.22
N ALA A 83 8.39 2.14 -4.92
CA ALA A 83 8.12 3.28 -4.03
C ALA A 83 9.40 4.06 -3.66
N THR A 84 10.36 4.11 -4.58
CA THR A 84 11.66 4.76 -4.41
C THR A 84 11.73 6.11 -5.11
N SER A 85 10.70 6.50 -5.86
CA SER A 85 10.59 7.85 -6.40
C SER A 85 9.85 8.74 -5.41
N ASP A 86 10.44 9.90 -5.13
CA ASP A 86 9.83 10.98 -4.35
C ASP A 86 8.63 11.60 -5.09
N SER A 87 8.44 11.28 -6.38
CA SER A 87 7.28 11.67 -7.16
C SER A 87 6.67 10.46 -7.88
N LEU A 88 5.62 9.89 -7.31
CA LEU A 88 4.68 9.05 -8.07
C LEU A 88 3.54 9.94 -8.56
N SER A 89 3.19 9.81 -9.83
CA SER A 89 2.09 10.56 -10.41
C SER A 89 0.75 9.96 -10.00
N ALA A 90 -0.34 10.73 -10.13
CA ALA A 90 -1.69 10.22 -9.94
C ALA A 90 -1.99 8.99 -10.83
N LYS A 91 -1.39 8.93 -12.04
CA LYS A 91 -1.54 7.79 -12.95
C LYS A 91 -0.87 6.53 -12.45
N ASP A 92 0.27 6.66 -11.78
CA ASP A 92 0.99 5.51 -11.20
C ASP A 92 0.19 4.91 -10.04
N ILE A 93 -0.40 5.79 -9.21
CA ILE A 93 -1.27 5.39 -8.09
C ILE A 93 -2.56 4.73 -8.63
N GLU A 94 -3.18 5.31 -9.65
CA GLU A 94 -4.36 4.74 -10.29
C GLU A 94 -4.07 3.36 -10.91
N ALA A 95 -2.90 3.19 -11.54
CA ALA A 95 -2.48 1.90 -12.08
C ALA A 95 -2.31 0.86 -10.96
N GLN A 96 -1.73 1.25 -9.82
CA GLN A 96 -1.64 0.38 -8.64
C GLN A 96 -3.02 -0.04 -8.12
N ASP A 97 -3.95 0.90 -7.96
CA ASP A 97 -5.31 0.63 -7.47
C ASP A 97 -6.08 -0.32 -8.40
N LYS A 98 -5.88 -0.19 -9.72
CA LYS A 98 -6.46 -1.11 -10.71
C LYS A 98 -5.95 -2.55 -10.53
N VAL A 99 -4.65 -2.73 -10.28
CA VAL A 99 -4.10 -4.06 -10.05
C VAL A 99 -4.59 -4.65 -8.73
N ILE A 100 -4.58 -3.85 -7.65
CA ILE A 100 -5.14 -4.28 -6.35
C ILE A 100 -6.60 -4.73 -6.50
N SER A 101 -7.40 -3.97 -7.25
CA SER A 101 -8.80 -4.29 -7.50
C SER A 101 -8.98 -5.56 -8.33
N ALA A 102 -8.15 -5.75 -9.36
CA ALA A 102 -8.19 -6.93 -10.22
C ALA A 102 -7.78 -8.20 -9.46
N ASP A 103 -6.72 -8.14 -8.67
CA ASP A 103 -6.29 -9.25 -7.80
C ASP A 103 -7.36 -9.56 -6.74
N ALA A 104 -7.93 -8.55 -6.09
CA ALA A 104 -9.00 -8.74 -5.11
C ALA A 104 -10.24 -9.41 -5.74
N ALA A 105 -10.58 -9.05 -6.99
CA ALA A 105 -11.64 -9.71 -7.74
C ALA A 105 -11.30 -11.17 -8.06
N ALA A 106 -10.08 -11.46 -8.49
CA ALA A 106 -9.61 -12.83 -8.76
C ALA A 106 -9.62 -13.70 -7.50
N VAL A 107 -9.15 -13.16 -6.37
CA VAL A 107 -9.22 -13.83 -5.06
C VAL A 107 -10.69 -14.06 -4.68
N SER A 108 -11.55 -13.04 -4.76
CA SER A 108 -12.97 -13.19 -4.41
C SER A 108 -13.68 -14.25 -5.27
N GLU A 109 -13.38 -14.31 -6.57
CA GLU A 109 -13.92 -15.33 -7.46
C GLU A 109 -13.41 -16.74 -7.11
N ALA A 110 -12.13 -16.88 -6.77
CA ALA A 110 -11.59 -18.15 -6.27
C ALA A 110 -12.27 -18.59 -4.96
N LEU A 111 -12.55 -17.66 -4.04
CA LEU A 111 -13.28 -17.97 -2.81
C LEU A 111 -14.74 -18.40 -3.10
N LYS A 112 -15.42 -17.75 -4.05
CA LYS A 112 -16.81 -18.08 -4.45
C LYS A 112 -16.94 -19.40 -5.21
N SER A 113 -15.95 -19.74 -6.04
CA SER A 113 -15.93 -20.99 -6.81
C SER A 113 -15.72 -22.24 -5.96
N GLY A 114 -15.63 -22.09 -4.64
CA GLY A 114 -15.51 -23.20 -3.70
C GLY A 114 -14.09 -23.76 -3.60
N ALA A 115 -13.07 -22.96 -3.94
CA ALA A 115 -11.68 -23.33 -3.71
C ALA A 115 -11.50 -23.75 -2.25
N LYS A 116 -10.87 -24.90 -2.02
CA LYS A 116 -10.48 -25.36 -0.68
C LYS A 116 -8.97 -25.30 -0.57
N LEU A 117 -8.50 -24.98 0.62
CA LEU A 117 -7.08 -25.03 0.95
C LEU A 117 -6.65 -26.50 0.98
N LYS A 118 -5.79 -26.89 0.03
CA LYS A 118 -5.50 -28.29 -0.29
C LYS A 118 -4.68 -29.01 0.79
N ASP A 119 -3.86 -28.26 1.51
CA ASP A 119 -2.90 -28.78 2.48
C ASP A 119 -2.54 -27.72 3.55
N ALA A 120 -1.68 -28.10 4.50
CA ALA A 120 -1.23 -27.21 5.57
C ALA A 120 -0.39 -26.03 5.05
N GLU A 121 0.31 -26.18 3.92
CA GLU A 121 1.10 -25.12 3.31
C GLU A 121 0.19 -24.04 2.72
N ALA A 122 -0.86 -24.43 2.00
CA ALA A 122 -1.90 -23.54 1.50
C ALA A 122 -2.59 -22.78 2.64
N LYS A 123 -2.85 -23.45 3.77
CA LYS A 123 -3.39 -22.79 4.98
C LYS A 123 -2.42 -21.77 5.58
N ALA A 124 -1.14 -22.11 5.69
CA ALA A 124 -0.12 -21.20 6.18
C ALA A 124 0.04 -19.97 5.27
N LYS A 125 0.07 -20.18 3.95
CA LYS A 125 0.08 -19.11 2.94
C LYS A 125 -1.16 -18.24 3.05
N TYR A 126 -2.34 -18.84 3.20
CA TYR A 126 -3.57 -18.09 3.40
C TYR A 126 -3.51 -17.21 4.66
N ALA A 127 -3.01 -17.76 5.78
CA ALA A 127 -2.82 -16.99 7.01
C ALA A 127 -1.83 -15.82 6.83
N GLN A 128 -0.72 -16.03 6.11
CA GLN A 128 0.21 -14.95 5.74
C GLN A 128 -0.49 -13.85 4.92
N GLY A 129 -1.38 -14.25 4.00
CA GLY A 129 -2.23 -13.33 3.25
C GLY A 129 -3.12 -12.48 4.16
N LEU A 130 -3.75 -13.09 5.16
CA LEU A 130 -4.57 -12.35 6.13
C LEU A 130 -3.77 -11.31 6.92
N VAL A 131 -2.56 -11.66 7.36
CA VAL A 131 -1.67 -10.72 8.09
C VAL A 131 -1.30 -9.54 7.19
N ALA A 132 -0.87 -9.81 5.96
CA ALA A 132 -0.49 -8.78 5.01
C ALA A 132 -1.69 -7.89 4.64
N LEU A 133 -2.87 -8.47 4.42
CA LEU A 133 -4.09 -7.72 4.10
C LEU A 133 -4.47 -6.81 5.26
N ALA A 134 -4.47 -7.33 6.48
CA ALA A 134 -4.75 -6.54 7.67
C ALA A 134 -3.73 -5.42 7.87
N SER A 135 -2.43 -5.68 7.66
CA SER A 135 -1.41 -4.63 7.69
C SER A 135 -1.69 -3.52 6.66
N GLY A 136 -2.05 -3.88 5.43
CA GLY A 136 -2.42 -2.92 4.38
C GLY A 136 -3.67 -2.12 4.73
N VAL A 137 -4.73 -2.78 5.19
CA VAL A 137 -5.97 -2.13 5.66
C VAL A 137 -5.68 -1.16 6.79
N LYS A 138 -4.90 -1.58 7.80
CA LYS A 138 -4.51 -0.73 8.92
C LYS A 138 -3.79 0.52 8.45
N LYS A 139 -2.79 0.38 7.56
CA LYS A 139 -2.06 1.53 7.00
C LYS A 139 -2.98 2.50 6.26
N TYR A 140 -3.98 2.00 5.52
CA TYR A 140 -4.99 2.85 4.89
C TYR A 140 -5.91 3.54 5.91
N VAL A 141 -6.36 2.83 6.95
CA VAL A 141 -7.16 3.39 8.05
C VAL A 141 -6.39 4.50 8.78
N ASP A 142 -5.14 4.24 9.16
CA ASP A 142 -4.26 5.16 9.90
C ASP A 142 -3.90 6.42 9.09
N MET A 143 -4.16 6.41 7.79
CA MET A 143 -3.92 7.54 6.89
C MET A 143 -5.15 8.41 6.68
N ARG A 144 -6.34 8.00 7.14
CA ARG A 144 -7.58 8.76 6.97
C ARG A 144 -7.46 10.19 7.50
N ASN A 145 -6.82 10.36 8.66
CA ASN A 145 -6.63 11.68 9.28
C ASN A 145 -5.70 12.57 8.44
N ASP A 146 -4.56 12.02 7.97
CA ASP A 146 -3.63 12.74 7.09
C ASP A 146 -4.32 13.16 5.78
N ALA A 147 -5.09 12.25 5.17
CA ALA A 147 -5.83 12.54 3.95
C ALA A 147 -6.90 13.62 4.18
N GLN A 148 -7.60 13.59 5.32
CA GLN A 148 -8.58 14.61 5.67
C GLN A 148 -7.91 15.98 5.90
N GLY A 149 -6.77 16.01 6.60
CA GLY A 149 -5.98 17.24 6.78
C GLY A 149 -5.53 17.84 5.45
N PHE A 150 -5.01 17.00 4.56
CA PHE A 150 -4.64 17.39 3.21
C PHE A 150 -5.85 17.92 2.41
N ALA A 151 -7.00 17.23 2.48
CA ALA A 151 -8.24 17.64 1.82
C ALA A 151 -8.72 19.01 2.29
N SER A 152 -8.64 19.29 3.59
CA SER A 152 -8.95 20.61 4.14
C SER A 152 -8.01 21.67 3.58
N GLY A 153 -6.72 21.39 3.45
CA GLY A 153 -5.76 22.30 2.84
C GLY A 153 -6.02 22.59 1.36
N LEU A 154 -6.48 21.59 0.59
CA LEU A 154 -6.85 21.74 -0.83
C LEU A 154 -7.97 22.74 -1.06
N SER A 155 -8.85 22.99 -0.09
CA SER A 155 -9.97 23.94 -0.24
C SER A 155 -9.51 25.41 -0.38
N SER A 156 -8.26 25.71 -0.03
CA SER A 156 -7.73 27.07 0.09
C SER A 156 -6.70 27.46 -0.99
N ILE A 157 -6.41 26.56 -1.95
CA ILE A 157 -5.37 26.76 -2.97
C ILE A 157 -5.93 27.12 -4.35
N SER A 158 -5.10 27.77 -5.16
CA SER A 158 -5.46 28.15 -6.53
C SER A 158 -5.52 26.95 -7.50
N PRO A 159 -6.27 27.03 -8.61
CA PRO A 159 -6.32 25.97 -9.64
C PRO A 159 -4.94 25.60 -10.22
N LEU A 160 -4.01 26.55 -10.30
CA LEU A 160 -2.63 26.31 -10.76
C LEU A 160 -1.86 25.42 -9.76
N GLN A 161 -2.08 25.62 -8.46
CA GLN A 161 -1.50 24.78 -7.41
C GLN A 161 -2.16 23.40 -7.35
N MET A 162 -3.47 23.31 -7.61
CA MET A 162 -4.20 22.05 -7.70
C MET A 162 -3.59 21.09 -8.74
N GLY A 163 -3.11 21.62 -9.87
CA GLY A 163 -2.45 20.82 -10.90
C GLY A 163 -1.18 20.09 -10.42
N LYS A 164 -0.49 20.61 -9.40
CA LYS A 164 0.70 19.97 -8.80
C LYS A 164 0.35 18.97 -7.69
N LEU A 165 -0.89 19.01 -7.21
CA LEU A 165 -1.36 18.24 -6.06
C LEU A 165 -2.34 17.12 -6.46
N GLN A 166 -2.30 16.70 -7.73
CA GLN A 166 -3.22 15.71 -8.30
C GLN A 166 -3.11 14.33 -7.65
N ALA A 167 -1.90 13.91 -7.26
CA ALA A 167 -1.67 12.60 -6.65
C ALA A 167 -2.32 12.52 -5.27
N GLY A 168 -2.13 13.56 -4.45
CA GLY A 168 -2.77 13.67 -3.15
C GLY A 168 -4.29 13.82 -3.27
N ALA A 169 -4.77 14.60 -4.23
CA ALA A 169 -6.21 14.76 -4.49
C ALA A 169 -6.86 13.44 -4.92
N TYR A 170 -6.16 12.65 -5.75
CA TYR A 170 -6.60 11.30 -6.11
C TYR A 170 -6.74 10.42 -4.87
N ILE A 171 -5.71 10.37 -4.01
CA ILE A 171 -5.72 9.57 -2.78
C ILE A 171 -6.87 9.98 -1.85
N VAL A 172 -7.08 11.28 -1.62
CA VAL A 172 -8.19 11.77 -0.79
C VAL A 172 -9.54 11.26 -1.31
N LYS A 173 -9.70 11.21 -2.63
CA LYS A 173 -10.92 10.75 -3.27
C LYS A 173 -11.09 9.23 -3.17
N THR A 174 -10.02 8.45 -3.35
CA THR A 174 -10.11 6.98 -3.42
C THR A 174 -10.04 6.30 -2.06
N LEU A 175 -9.25 6.85 -1.13
CA LEU A 175 -8.96 6.24 0.17
C LEU A 175 -10.21 5.79 0.95
N PRO A 176 -11.29 6.58 1.08
CA PRO A 176 -12.48 6.13 1.83
C PRO A 176 -13.10 4.86 1.23
N SER A 177 -13.16 4.79 -0.11
CA SER A 177 -13.66 3.61 -0.81
C SER A 177 -12.69 2.44 -0.70
N SER A 178 -11.38 2.67 -0.86
CA SER A 178 -10.35 1.64 -0.71
C SER A 178 -10.40 1.00 0.66
N VAL A 179 -10.51 1.78 1.74
CA VAL A 179 -10.65 1.22 3.09
C VAL A 179 -11.91 0.38 3.22
N THR A 180 -13.06 0.91 2.79
CA THR A 180 -14.35 0.21 2.90
C THR A 180 -14.31 -1.14 2.17
N ASN A 181 -13.80 -1.14 0.94
CA ASN A 181 -13.70 -2.34 0.12
C ASN A 181 -12.71 -3.34 0.72
N LEU A 182 -11.53 -2.90 1.13
CA LEU A 182 -10.50 -3.80 1.67
C LEU A 182 -10.88 -4.37 3.04
N THR A 183 -11.56 -3.62 3.91
CA THR A 183 -12.12 -4.14 5.16
C THR A 183 -13.16 -5.23 4.89
N SER A 184 -14.02 -5.04 3.88
CA SER A 184 -15.00 -6.06 3.46
C SER A 184 -14.33 -7.32 2.91
N VAL A 185 -13.28 -7.16 2.11
CA VAL A 185 -12.45 -8.28 1.63
C VAL A 185 -11.78 -9.01 2.80
N LEU A 186 -11.23 -8.28 3.78
CA LEU A 186 -10.62 -8.86 4.97
C LEU A 186 -11.63 -9.68 5.78
N HIS A 187 -12.85 -9.17 5.98
CA HIS A 187 -13.92 -9.89 6.66
C HIS A 187 -14.24 -11.21 5.92
N SER A 188 -14.44 -11.13 4.61
CA SER A 188 -14.74 -12.29 3.76
C SER A 188 -13.61 -13.32 3.78
N ALA A 189 -12.35 -12.87 3.78
CA ALA A 189 -11.19 -13.73 3.84
C ALA A 189 -11.04 -14.41 5.22
N VAL A 190 -11.34 -13.70 6.31
CA VAL A 190 -11.36 -14.27 7.66
C VAL A 190 -12.46 -15.33 7.80
N ASP A 191 -13.64 -15.11 7.25
CA ASP A 191 -14.72 -16.11 7.27
C ASP A 191 -14.35 -17.36 6.47
N PHE A 192 -13.71 -17.19 5.32
CA PHE A 192 -13.18 -18.30 4.54
C PHE A 192 -12.08 -19.07 5.32
N ALA A 193 -11.18 -18.36 5.99
CA ALA A 193 -10.16 -18.98 6.83
C ALA A 193 -10.77 -19.84 7.95
N LYS A 194 -11.75 -19.30 8.68
CA LYS A 194 -12.45 -20.03 9.75
C LYS A 194 -13.14 -21.29 9.22
N SER A 195 -13.86 -21.17 8.10
CA SER A 195 -14.54 -22.31 7.47
C SER A 195 -13.60 -23.38 6.90
N ASN A 196 -12.35 -23.03 6.58
CA ASN A 196 -11.33 -23.97 6.12
C ASN A 196 -10.39 -24.44 7.24
N GLY A 197 -10.63 -24.05 8.50
CA GLY A 197 -9.79 -24.42 9.64
C GLY A 197 -8.36 -23.89 9.52
N VAL A 198 -8.23 -22.62 9.11
CA VAL A 198 -6.99 -21.83 9.19
C VAL A 198 -7.00 -21.08 10.50
N GLU A 199 -5.89 -21.10 11.23
CA GLU A 199 -5.73 -20.26 12.41
C GLU A 199 -5.66 -18.79 11.99
N VAL A 200 -6.65 -18.01 12.42
CA VAL A 200 -6.71 -16.57 12.10
C VAL A 200 -5.81 -15.81 13.07
N PRO A 201 -4.78 -15.11 12.58
CA PRO A 201 -3.92 -14.29 13.43
C PRO A 201 -4.72 -13.16 14.09
N LYS A 202 -4.48 -12.88 15.37
CA LYS A 202 -5.20 -11.83 16.12
C LYS A 202 -5.10 -10.45 15.46
N ASP A 203 -3.94 -10.16 14.87
CA ASP A 203 -3.69 -8.92 14.15
C ASP A 203 -4.64 -8.75 12.96
N ALA A 204 -5.04 -9.85 12.31
CA ALA A 204 -5.97 -9.83 11.18
C ALA A 204 -7.42 -9.54 11.57
N THR A 205 -7.80 -9.85 12.81
CA THR A 205 -9.13 -9.57 13.35
C THR A 205 -9.22 -8.24 14.09
N SER A 206 -8.09 -7.60 14.40
CA SER A 206 -8.08 -6.34 15.17
C SER A 206 -8.73 -5.15 14.45
N LEU A 207 -9.00 -5.29 13.15
CA LEU A 207 -9.57 -4.27 12.26
C LEU A 207 -11.01 -4.59 11.83
N LEU A 208 -11.57 -5.71 12.29
CA LEU A 208 -12.92 -6.20 12.01
C LEU A 208 -13.81 -5.97 13.22
#